data_AF-A0A4R4UL68-F1
#
_entry.id   AF-A0A4R4UL68-F1
#
_cell.length_a   1.000
_cell.length_b   1.000
_cell.length_c   1.000
_cell.angle_alpha   90.00
_cell.angle_beta   90.00
_cell.angle_gamma   90.00
#
_symmetry.space_group_name_H-M   'P 1'
#
loop_
_entity.id
_entity.type
_entity.pdbx_description
1 polymer ?
#
loop_
_entity_poly.entity_id
_entity_poly.type
_entity_poly.pdbx_seq_one_letter_code
_entity_poly.pdbx_strand_id
1 'polypeptide(L)'
;MSLVFAVTFVLLSVAGLLVVVRLLLGTTTLDRIVAVDVLVTLVVAGTCVGMGLQQDGSNIALLAAFALLAFIGSISTAKLIEKKEPYR
;
A
#
# COMPACT_ATOMS: atom_id res chain seq x y z
N MET A 1 -23.19 -8.96 -5.10
CA MET A 1 -21.80 -8.59 -5.46
C MET A 1 -21.31 -7.35 -4.71
N SER A 2 -22.15 -6.34 -4.46
CA SER A 2 -21.83 -5.16 -3.64
C SER A 2 -21.39 -5.46 -2.20
N LEU A 3 -21.94 -6.49 -1.56
CA LEU A 3 -21.57 -6.91 -0.19
C LEU A 3 -20.08 -7.28 -0.07
N VAL A 4 -19.52 -7.98 -1.07
CA VAL A 4 -18.11 -8.38 -1.07
C VAL A 4 -17.22 -7.14 -1.14
N PHE A 5 -17.54 -6.21 -2.04
CA PHE A 5 -16.80 -4.95 -2.14
C PHE A 5 -16.88 -4.11 -0.87
N ALA A 6 -18.04 -4.05 -0.21
CA ALA A 6 -18.19 -3.34 1.05
C ALA A 6 -17.31 -3.94 2.16
N VAL A 7 -17.30 -5.27 2.29
CA VAL A 7 -16.44 -5.97 3.25
C VAL A 7 -14.95 -5.74 2.96
N THR A 8 -14.54 -5.84 1.70
CA THR A 8 -13.15 -5.57 1.30
C THR A 8 -12.76 -4.12 1.60
N PHE A 9 -13.64 -3.16 1.37
CA PHE A 9 -13.38 -1.76 1.65
C PHE A 9 -13.22 -1.50 3.16
N VAL A 10 -14.07 -2.12 3.99
CA VAL A 10 -13.94 -2.06 5.45
C VAL A 10 -12.61 -2.67 5.91
N LEU A 11 -12.24 -3.85 5.39
CA LEU A 11 -10.97 -4.50 5.73
C LEU A 11 -9.76 -3.64 5.33
N LEU A 12 -9.79 -3.01 4.16
CA LEU A 12 -8.75 -2.08 3.72
C LEU A 12 -8.69 -0.85 4.63
N SER A 13 -9.81 -0.25 5.00
CA SER A 13 -9.82 0.88 5.94
C SER A 13 -9.25 0.49 7.31
N VAL A 14 -9.61 -0.68 7.84
CA VAL A 14 -9.08 -1.19 9.11
C VAL A 14 -7.57 -1.42 9.01
N ALA A 15 -7.10 -2.04 7.92
CA ALA A 15 -5.67 -2.25 7.69
C ALA A 15 -4.92 -0.92 7.56
N GLY A 16 -5.49 0.07 6.87
CA GLY A 16 -4.92 1.43 6.78
C GLY A 16 -4.78 2.10 8.15
N LEU A 17 -5.82 2.01 8.98
CA LEU A 17 -5.78 2.49 10.38
C LEU A 17 -4.67 1.81 11.18
N LEU A 18 -4.54 0.49 11.09
CA LEU A 18 -3.49 -0.26 11.78
C LEU A 18 -2.09 0.14 11.31
N VAL A 19 -1.90 0.37 10.01
CA VAL A 19 -0.63 0.82 9.44
C VAL A 19 -0.28 2.23 9.93
N VAL A 20 -1.25 3.15 10.00
CA VAL A 20 -1.06 4.49 10.56
C VAL A 20 -0.67 4.41 12.04
N VAL A 21 -1.37 3.59 12.83
CA VAL A 21 -1.04 3.37 14.24
C VAL A 21 0.39 2.85 14.39
N ARG A 22 0.79 1.87 13.57
CA ARG A 22 2.15 1.34 13.55
C ARG A 22 3.18 2.40 13.16
N LEU A 23 2.88 3.23 12.17
CA LEU A 23 3.76 4.31 11.72
C LEU A 23 4.02 5.34 12.83
N LEU A 24 3.02 5.63 13.67
CA LEU A 24 3.16 6.53 14.83
C LEU A 24 3.98 5.90 15.97
N LEU A 25 3.78 4.60 16.23
CA LEU A 25 4.46 3.85 17.28
C LEU A 25 5.88 3.40 16.88
N GLY A 26 6.22 3.42 15.59
CA GLY A 26 7.48 2.94 15.05
C GLY A 26 8.68 3.69 15.64
N THR A 27 9.53 2.97 16.36
CA THR A 27 10.77 3.47 16.98
C THR A 27 11.95 3.52 16.00
N THR A 28 11.91 2.71 14.93
CA THR A 28 12.98 2.64 13.92
C THR A 28 12.59 3.42 12.66
N THR A 29 13.56 4.14 12.06
CA THR A 29 13.34 4.90 10.81
C THR A 29 12.96 3.97 9.65
N LEU A 30 13.44 2.73 9.67
CA LEU A 30 13.20 1.72 8.66
C LEU A 30 11.75 1.24 8.68
N ASP A 31 11.21 0.95 9.88
CA ASP A 31 9.83 0.51 10.07
C ASP A 31 8.84 1.59 9.63
N ARG A 32 9.17 2.87 9.83
CA ARG A 32 8.37 3.99 9.31
C ARG A 32 8.36 4.04 7.78
N ILE A 33 9.51 3.84 7.14
CA ILE A 33 9.63 3.84 5.68
C ILE A 33 8.79 2.70 5.07
N VAL A 34 8.90 1.50 5.64
CA VAL A 34 8.09 0.34 5.21
C VAL A 34 6.61 0.58 5.47
N ALA A 35 6.24 1.17 6.62
CA ALA A 35 4.85 1.50 6.92
C ALA A 35 4.25 2.50 5.90
N VAL A 36 5.02 3.49 5.43
CA VAL A 36 4.57 4.39 4.35
C VAL A 36 4.36 3.62 3.04
N ASP A 37 5.28 2.74 2.65
CA ASP A 37 5.16 1.93 1.44
C ASP A 37 3.90 1.03 1.44
N VAL A 38 3.63 0.41 2.59
CA VAL A 38 2.41 -0.39 2.80
C VAL A 38 1.15 0.49 2.74
N LEU A 39 1.19 1.71 3.29
CA LEU A 39 0.06 2.64 3.24
C LEU A 39 -0.27 3.04 1.79
N VAL A 40 0.76 3.36 0.99
CA VAL A 40 0.59 3.64 -0.45
C VAL A 40 -0.03 2.45 -1.17
N THR A 41 0.48 1.23 -0.91
CA THR A 41 -0.05 -0.01 -1.49
C THR A 41 -1.53 -0.22 -1.14
N LEU A 42 -1.93 0.10 0.09
CA LEU A 42 -3.31 0.02 0.57
C LEU A 42 -4.26 1.00 -0.16
N VAL A 43 -3.79 2.22 -0.45
CA VAL A 43 -4.55 3.21 -1.22
C VAL A 43 -4.77 2.74 -2.66
N VAL A 44 -3.76 2.14 -3.28
CA VAL A 44 -3.88 1.54 -4.62
C VAL A 44 -4.89 0.40 -4.62
N ALA A 45 -4.83 -0.48 -3.63
CA ALA A 45 -5.79 -1.57 -3.47
C ALA A 45 -7.24 -1.05 -3.30
N GLY A 46 -7.44 -0.02 -2.49
CA GLY A 46 -8.77 0.61 -2.31
C GLY A 46 -9.30 1.24 -3.60
N THR A 47 -8.43 1.87 -4.39
CA THR A 47 -8.79 2.41 -5.71
C THR A 47 -9.24 1.29 -6.66
N CYS A 48 -8.54 0.15 -6.64
CA CYS A 48 -8.89 -1.05 -7.40
C CYS A 48 -10.30 -1.57 -7.06
N VAL A 49 -10.63 -1.63 -5.76
CA VAL A 49 -11.96 -2.04 -5.28
C VAL A 49 -13.05 -1.06 -5.73
N GLY A 50 -12.78 0.24 -5.66
CA GLY A 50 -13.71 1.29 -6.10
C GLY A 50 -13.98 1.25 -7.61
N MET A 51 -12.99 0.85 -8.41
CA MET A 51 -13.17 0.65 -9.85
C MET A 51 -13.98 -0.61 -10.17
N GLY A 52 -13.77 -1.71 -9.43
CA GLY A 52 -14.60 -2.91 -9.55
C GLY A 52 -16.08 -2.66 -9.22
N LEU A 53 -16.35 -1.74 -8.28
CA LEU A 53 -17.71 -1.31 -7.91
C LEU A 53 -18.41 -0.51 -9.01
N GLN A 54 -17.71 0.41 -9.67
CA GLN A 54 -18.29 1.25 -10.73
C GLN A 54 -18.43 0.50 -12.06
N GLN A 55 -17.77 -0.65 -12.23
CA GLN A 55 -17.68 -1.41 -13.48
C GLN A 55 -17.10 -0.62 -14.67
N ASP A 56 -16.56 0.57 -14.42
CA ASP A 56 -15.92 1.43 -15.41
C ASP A 56 -14.40 1.24 -15.38
N GLY A 57 -13.89 0.57 -16.41
CA GLY A 57 -12.47 0.26 -16.58
C GLY A 57 -11.61 1.41 -17.11
N SER A 58 -12.14 2.64 -17.20
CA SER A 58 -11.44 3.75 -17.85
C SER A 58 -10.10 4.09 -17.19
N ASN A 59 -9.93 3.78 -15.90
CA ASN A 59 -8.73 4.10 -15.14
C ASN A 59 -7.77 2.91 -14.99
N ILE A 60 -7.94 1.81 -15.75
CA ILE A 60 -7.10 0.60 -15.60
C ILE A 60 -5.63 0.90 -15.91
N ALA A 61 -5.36 1.77 -16.89
CA ALA A 61 -4.01 2.23 -17.19
C ALA A 61 -3.37 3.00 -16.01
N LEU A 62 -4.17 3.82 -15.32
CA LEU A 62 -3.72 4.57 -14.14
C LEU A 62 -3.44 3.63 -12.96
N LEU A 63 -4.31 2.63 -12.73
CA LEU A 63 -4.06 1.56 -11.75
C LEU A 63 -2.77 0.79 -12.05
N ALA A 64 -2.52 0.44 -13.31
CA ALA A 64 -1.31 -0.25 -13.69
C ALA A 64 -0.07 0.62 -13.38
N ALA A 65 -0.11 1.92 -13.66
CA ALA A 65 0.95 2.84 -13.29
C ALA A 65 1.16 2.92 -11.76
N PHE A 66 0.07 2.97 -10.99
CA PHE A 66 0.14 2.94 -9.52
C PHE A 66 0.68 1.62 -8.96
N ALA A 67 0.34 0.49 -9.57
CA ALA A 67 0.88 -0.82 -9.18
C ALA A 67 2.40 -0.89 -9.42
N LEU A 68 2.86 -0.35 -10.55
CA LEU A 68 4.29 -0.23 -10.84
C LEU A 68 4.99 0.71 -9.84
N LEU A 69 4.38 1.85 -9.50
CA LEU A 69 4.91 2.77 -8.49
C LEU A 69 5.02 2.12 -7.11
N ALA A 70 4.00 1.38 -6.67
CA ALA A 70 4.03 0.64 -5.41
C ALA A 70 5.15 -0.43 -5.41
N PHE A 71 5.31 -1.16 -6.51
CA PHE A 71 6.39 -2.13 -6.66
C PHE A 71 7.78 -1.47 -6.60
N ILE A 72 7.97 -0.35 -7.29
CA ILE A 72 9.21 0.43 -7.24
C ILE A 72 9.47 0.96 -5.82
N GLY A 73 8.44 1.41 -5.11
CA GLY A 73 8.50 1.81 -3.71
C GLY A 73 9.08 0.70 -2.82
N SER A 74 8.55 -0.52 -2.96
CA SER A 74 9.02 -1.69 -2.23
C SER A 74 10.47 -2.08 -2.55
N ILE A 75 10.89 -2.01 -3.82
CA ILE A 75 12.30 -2.25 -4.20
C ILE A 75 13.22 -1.18 -3.62
N SER A 76 12.81 0.08 -3.67
CA SER A 76 13.62 1.20 -3.18
C SER A 76 13.82 1.09 -1.67
N THR A 77 12.78 0.71 -0.93
CA THR A 77 12.88 0.43 0.50
C THR A 77 13.77 -0.77 0.79
N ALA A 78 13.65 -1.87 0.05
CA ALA A 78 14.55 -3.04 0.17
C ALA A 78 16.03 -2.68 -0.04
N LYS A 79 16.35 -1.89 -1.08
CA LYS A 79 17.72 -1.42 -1.32
C LYS A 79 18.25 -0.50 -0.22
N LEU A 80 17.38 0.30 0.39
CA LEU A 80 17.76 1.16 1.51
C LEU A 80 18.16 0.34 2.75
N ILE A 81 17.53 -0.83 2.93
CA ILE A 81 17.85 -1.79 4.00
C ILE A 81 19.22 -2.43 3.71
N GLU A 82 19.43 -2.92 2.49
CA GLU A 82 20.70 -3.54 2.05
C GLU A 82 21.90 -2.60 2.22
N LYS A 83 21.76 -1.32 1.85
CA LYS A 83 22.82 -0.32 2.04
C LYS A 83 23.14 -0.04 3.52
N LYS A 84 22.21 -0.35 4.44
CA LYS A 84 22.35 -0.16 5.88
C LYS A 84 22.90 -1.38 6.61
N GLU A 85 23.16 -2.51 5.94
CA GLU A 85 24.03 -3.56 6.46
C GLU A 85 25.49 -3.25 6.03
N PRO A 86 26.27 -2.48 6.82
CA PRO A 86 27.70 -2.50 6.65
C PRO A 86 28.17 -3.89 7.09
N TYR A 87 28.68 -4.66 6.13
CA TYR A 87 29.68 -5.71 6.33
C TYR A 87 29.61 -6.44 7.69
N ARG A 88 28.90 -7.56 7.71
CA ARG A 88 29.17 -8.60 8.69
C ARG A 88 29.60 -9.88 7.97
#